data_AF-A0A8E3ANT7-F1
#
_entry.id   AF-A0A8E3ANT7-F1
#
_cell.length_a   1.000
_cell.length_b   1.000
_cell.length_c   1.000
_cell.angle_alpha   90.00
_cell.angle_beta   90.00
_cell.angle_gamma   90.00
#
_symmetry.space_group_name_H-M   'P 1'
#
loop_
_entity.id
_entity.type
_entity.pdbx_description
1 polymer ?
#
loop_
_entity_poly.entity_id
_entity_poly.type
_entity_poly.pdbx_seq_one_letter_code
_entity_poly.pdbx_strand_id
1 'polypeptide(L)'
;MAVPRDYLAVSGDCIIIVSGERGERVHHAELLEMMMRSRSLAEVRRRFHGSRSNLLKTLAHFGYDFDMLLREQFQEGHRDAQLARLHRVDQKWIAEKRRALGFASRKGRPRVERSAEDVAQALHAAGSFVGAADLLSINRKTFKRLHDEALDCGFDMGSDRPRPAVELTDAEGLVRARSAADRVGTKTGYSSHEMKTFFDDGWEDSS
;
A
#
# COMPACT_ATOMS: atom_id res chain seq x y z
N MET A 1 -32.91 27.48 -1.53
CA MET A 1 -32.15 26.68 -2.52
C MET A 1 -30.68 26.70 -2.10
N ALA A 2 -30.05 25.55 -1.89
CA ALA A 2 -28.63 25.49 -1.52
C ALA A 2 -27.77 25.76 -2.78
N VAL A 3 -27.12 26.92 -2.83
CA VAL A 3 -26.15 27.21 -3.90
C VAL A 3 -24.98 26.24 -3.74
N PRO A 4 -24.60 25.48 -4.79
CA PRO A 4 -23.48 24.55 -4.70
C PRO A 4 -22.21 25.31 -4.30
N ARG A 5 -21.61 24.92 -3.18
CA ARG A 5 -20.30 25.40 -2.76
C ARG A 5 -19.27 24.67 -3.64
N ASP A 6 -18.50 25.42 -4.42
CA ASP A 6 -17.36 24.96 -5.22
C ASP A 6 -17.73 24.12 -6.47
N TYR A 7 -17.92 24.81 -7.60
CA TYR A 7 -18.11 24.17 -8.91
C TYR A 7 -17.53 25.00 -10.06
N LEU A 8 -17.30 24.32 -11.19
CA LEU A 8 -16.84 24.91 -12.45
C LEU A 8 -18.03 25.01 -13.41
N ALA A 9 -18.25 26.20 -13.95
CA ALA A 9 -19.12 26.43 -15.09
C ALA A 9 -18.30 26.76 -16.34
N VAL A 10 -18.82 26.40 -17.51
CA VAL A 10 -18.19 26.73 -18.79
C VAL A 10 -18.98 27.86 -19.46
N SER A 11 -18.26 28.85 -19.98
CA SER A 11 -18.81 29.97 -20.73
C SER A 11 -17.90 30.30 -21.90
N GLY A 12 -18.24 29.79 -23.09
CA GLY A 12 -17.37 29.84 -24.27
C GLY A 12 -16.02 29.19 -23.97
N ASP A 13 -14.94 29.91 -24.25
CA ASP A 13 -13.56 29.45 -24.03
C ASP A 13 -13.07 29.65 -22.58
N CYS A 14 -13.96 30.02 -21.67
CA CYS A 14 -13.61 30.31 -20.28
C CYS A 14 -14.28 29.34 -19.32
N ILE A 15 -13.60 29.13 -18.20
CA ILE A 15 -14.09 28.43 -17.03
C ILE A 15 -14.38 29.47 -15.96
N ILE A 16 -15.55 29.39 -15.36
CA ILE A 16 -15.93 30.17 -14.18
C ILE A 16 -15.77 29.25 -12.98
N ILE A 17 -14.78 29.54 -12.14
CA ILE A 17 -14.51 28.88 -10.87
C ILE A 17 -15.40 29.55 -9.82
N VAL A 18 -16.47 28.89 -9.40
CA VAL A 18 -17.41 29.42 -8.42
C VAL A 18 -17.06 28.86 -7.06
N SER A 19 -16.71 29.72 -6.11
CA SER A 19 -16.47 29.36 -4.71
C SER A 19 -17.26 30.28 -3.78
N GLY A 20 -18.26 29.71 -3.10
CA GLY A 20 -19.23 30.48 -2.34
C GLY A 20 -19.98 31.50 -3.22
N GLU A 21 -19.86 32.78 -2.89
CA GLU A 21 -20.47 33.90 -3.62
C GLU A 21 -19.53 34.53 -4.65
N ARG A 22 -18.30 34.03 -4.79
CA ARG A 22 -17.30 34.58 -5.71
C ARG A 22 -17.17 33.69 -6.94
N GLY A 23 -17.09 34.32 -8.10
CA GLY A 23 -16.80 33.67 -9.38
C GLY A 23 -15.54 34.26 -9.99
N GLU A 24 -14.54 33.42 -10.26
CA GLU A 24 -13.35 33.81 -10.99
C GLU A 24 -13.41 33.25 -12.41
N ARG A 25 -13.20 34.10 -13.42
CA ARG A 25 -13.17 33.68 -14.82
C ARG A 25 -11.72 33.48 -15.26
N VAL A 26 -11.41 32.29 -15.75
CA VAL A 26 -10.10 31.92 -16.29
C VAL A 26 -10.24 31.31 -17.67
N HIS A 27 -9.21 31.41 -18.49
CA HIS A 27 -9.20 30.81 -19.82
C HIS A 27 -9.00 29.28 -19.70
N HIS A 28 -9.68 28.49 -20.53
CA HIS A 28 -9.60 27.02 -20.46
C HIS A 28 -8.18 26.47 -20.68
N ALA A 29 -7.33 27.21 -21.41
CA ALA A 29 -5.93 26.86 -21.61
C ALA A 29 -5.17 26.67 -20.29
N GLU A 30 -5.49 27.44 -19.23
CA GLU A 30 -4.84 27.30 -17.92
C GLU A 30 -5.13 25.92 -17.31
N LEU A 31 -6.38 25.44 -17.43
CA LEU A 31 -6.78 24.10 -16.97
C LEU A 31 -5.99 23.02 -17.73
N LEU A 32 -5.94 23.13 -19.06
CA LEU A 32 -5.27 22.15 -19.91
C LEU A 32 -3.75 22.14 -19.67
N GLU A 33 -3.13 23.30 -19.57
CA GLU A 33 -1.70 23.45 -19.30
C GLU A 33 -1.31 22.86 -17.95
N MET A 34 -2.11 23.11 -16.90
CA MET A 34 -1.89 22.48 -15.60
C MET A 34 -2.02 20.96 -15.66
N MET A 35 -3.02 20.42 -16.39
CA MET A 35 -3.16 18.98 -16.56
C MET A 35 -1.98 18.37 -17.30
N MET A 36 -1.53 18.99 -18.40
CA MET A 36 -0.39 18.51 -19.18
C MET A 36 0.90 18.53 -18.38
N ARG A 37 1.16 19.57 -17.58
CA ARG A 37 2.36 19.69 -16.76
C ARG A 37 2.36 18.76 -15.56
N SER A 38 1.27 18.74 -14.81
CA SER A 38 1.21 18.01 -13.54
C SER A 38 0.84 16.53 -13.70
N ARG A 39 0.14 16.18 -14.78
CA ARG A 39 -0.49 14.86 -14.99
C ARG A 39 -1.27 14.39 -13.75
N SER A 40 -1.86 15.33 -13.01
CA SER A 40 -2.48 15.10 -11.71
C SER A 40 -3.76 15.90 -11.52
N LEU A 41 -4.86 15.20 -11.22
CA LEU A 41 -6.12 15.85 -10.86
C LEU A 41 -6.02 16.56 -9.50
N ALA A 42 -5.19 16.05 -8.60
CA ALA A 42 -5.04 16.63 -7.28
C ALA A 42 -4.41 18.03 -7.35
N GLU A 43 -3.39 18.19 -8.19
CA GLU A 43 -2.75 19.49 -8.42
C GLU A 43 -3.70 20.46 -9.09
N VAL A 44 -4.44 20.02 -10.12
CA VAL A 44 -5.43 20.87 -10.80
C VAL A 44 -6.57 21.30 -9.86
N ARG A 45 -7.04 20.40 -9.00
CA ARG A 45 -8.13 20.71 -8.05
C ARG A 45 -7.75 21.74 -6.98
N ARG A 46 -6.45 21.98 -6.75
CA ARG A 46 -5.99 23.08 -5.88
C ARG A 46 -6.29 24.45 -6.47
N ARG A 47 -6.40 24.56 -7.80
CA ARG A 47 -6.73 25.79 -8.51
C ARG A 47 -8.20 25.83 -8.93
N PHE A 48 -8.68 24.73 -9.51
CA PHE A 48 -10.03 24.57 -10.04
C PHE A 48 -10.90 23.82 -9.03
N HIS A 49 -11.39 24.56 -8.03
CA HIS A 49 -12.20 24.00 -6.96
C HIS A 49 -13.55 23.50 -7.50
N GLY A 50 -13.66 22.19 -7.60
CA GLY A 50 -14.87 21.51 -8.06
C GLY A 50 -14.84 20.04 -7.67
N SER A 51 -16.01 19.40 -7.72
CA SER A 51 -16.09 17.95 -7.57
C SER A 51 -15.29 17.26 -8.68
N ARG A 52 -14.76 16.06 -8.41
CA ARG A 52 -14.04 15.24 -9.41
C ARG A 52 -14.85 15.11 -10.71
N SER A 53 -16.14 14.79 -10.58
CA SER A 53 -17.02 14.60 -11.73
C SER A 53 -17.20 15.90 -12.53
N ASN A 54 -17.28 17.05 -11.87
CA ASN A 54 -17.36 18.34 -12.54
C ASN A 54 -16.03 18.68 -13.24
N LEU A 55 -14.89 18.49 -12.58
CA LEU A 55 -13.56 18.69 -13.19
C LEU A 55 -13.33 17.79 -14.41
N LEU A 56 -13.68 16.50 -14.31
CA LEU A 56 -13.56 15.57 -15.44
C LEU A 56 -14.48 15.94 -16.61
N LYS A 57 -15.71 16.42 -16.33
CA LYS A 57 -16.62 16.92 -17.37
C LYS A 57 -16.06 18.17 -18.04
N THR A 58 -15.50 19.10 -17.27
CA THR A 58 -14.88 20.32 -17.83
C THR A 58 -13.66 19.98 -18.68
N LEU A 59 -12.81 19.05 -18.25
CA LEU A 59 -11.68 18.57 -19.03
C LEU A 59 -12.12 17.94 -20.36
N ALA A 60 -13.11 17.05 -20.31
CA ALA A 60 -13.65 16.42 -21.50
C ALA A 60 -14.30 17.44 -22.46
N HIS A 61 -14.96 18.47 -21.92
CA HIS A 61 -15.54 19.54 -22.72
C HIS A 61 -14.50 20.28 -23.57
N PHE A 62 -13.29 20.49 -23.03
CA PHE A 62 -12.17 21.10 -23.76
C PHE A 62 -11.26 20.08 -24.47
N GLY A 63 -11.75 18.85 -24.70
CA GLY A 63 -11.04 17.84 -25.48
C GLY A 63 -9.92 17.10 -24.76
N TYR A 64 -9.79 17.23 -23.43
CA TYR A 64 -8.81 16.47 -22.66
C TYR A 64 -9.37 15.12 -22.23
N ASP A 65 -8.76 14.04 -22.75
CA ASP A 65 -9.12 12.67 -22.39
C ASP A 65 -8.32 12.19 -21.17
N PHE A 66 -8.97 12.22 -20.01
CA PHE A 66 -8.37 11.71 -18.77
C PHE A 66 -8.15 10.19 -18.79
N ASP A 67 -8.97 9.43 -19.53
CA ASP A 67 -8.80 7.99 -19.64
C ASP A 67 -7.57 7.63 -20.50
N MET A 68 -7.22 8.47 -21.47
CA MET A 68 -5.95 8.37 -22.20
C MET A 68 -4.76 8.58 -21.27
N LEU A 69 -4.80 9.61 -20.41
CA LEU A 69 -3.75 9.83 -19.40
C LEU A 69 -3.60 8.61 -18.47
N LEU A 70 -4.71 8.07 -17.97
CA LEU A 70 -4.65 6.87 -17.13
C LEU A 70 -4.07 5.67 -17.88
N ARG A 71 -4.40 5.49 -19.16
CA ARG A 71 -3.83 4.43 -20.01
C ARG A 71 -2.31 4.55 -20.08
N GLU A 72 -1.78 5.73 -20.36
CA GLU A 72 -0.33 5.98 -20.39
C GLU A 72 0.30 5.66 -19.03
N GLN A 73 -0.27 6.16 -17.94
CA GLN A 73 0.23 5.90 -16.59
C GLN A 73 0.18 4.42 -16.21
N PHE A 74 -0.81 3.67 -16.70
CA PHE A 74 -0.85 2.22 -16.53
C PHE A 74 0.23 1.51 -17.33
N GLN A 75 0.55 1.98 -18.55
CA GLN A 75 1.65 1.47 -19.37
C GLN A 75 3.02 1.77 -18.74
N GLU A 76 3.17 2.94 -18.12
CA GLU A 76 4.34 3.32 -17.31
C GLU A 76 4.51 2.44 -16.06
N GLY A 77 3.51 1.59 -15.75
CA GLY A 77 3.60 0.58 -14.69
C GLY A 77 3.17 1.08 -13.32
N HIS A 78 2.56 2.27 -13.23
CA HIS A 78 2.06 2.80 -11.97
C HIS A 78 1.02 1.87 -11.33
N ARG A 79 1.08 1.74 -10.00
CA ARG A 79 0.15 0.94 -9.20
C ARG A 79 -1.11 1.72 -8.88
N ASP A 80 -2.23 1.02 -8.65
CA ASP A 80 -3.52 1.67 -8.35
C ASP A 80 -3.45 2.57 -7.12
N ALA A 81 -2.78 2.14 -6.06
CA ALA A 81 -2.58 2.94 -4.87
C ALA A 81 -1.75 4.22 -5.12
N GLN A 82 -0.78 4.16 -6.04
CA GLN A 82 0.03 5.32 -6.40
C GLN A 82 -0.81 6.34 -7.17
N LEU A 83 -1.58 5.89 -8.17
CA LEU A 83 -2.45 6.77 -8.95
C LEU A 83 -3.61 7.32 -8.12
N ALA A 84 -4.16 6.51 -7.20
CA ALA A 84 -5.16 6.98 -6.25
C ALA A 84 -4.65 8.16 -5.42
N ARG A 85 -3.40 8.07 -4.93
CA ARG A 85 -2.74 9.17 -4.21
C ARG A 85 -2.46 10.36 -5.13
N LEU A 86 -1.93 10.11 -6.33
CA LEU A 86 -1.59 11.15 -7.31
C LEU A 86 -2.82 11.99 -7.68
N HIS A 87 -3.95 11.35 -7.95
CA HIS A 87 -5.18 12.02 -8.37
C HIS A 87 -6.12 12.37 -7.21
N ARG A 88 -5.78 12.00 -5.96
CA ARG A 88 -6.64 12.12 -4.76
C ARG A 88 -8.05 11.55 -5.00
N VAL A 89 -8.07 10.31 -5.50
CA VAL A 89 -9.29 9.54 -5.79
C VAL A 89 -9.25 8.19 -5.09
N ASP A 90 -10.40 7.52 -5.01
CA ASP A 90 -10.48 6.19 -4.44
C ASP A 90 -9.67 5.16 -5.25
N GLN A 91 -8.91 4.31 -4.54
CA GLN A 91 -8.16 3.24 -5.19
C GLN A 91 -9.08 2.27 -5.95
N LYS A 92 -10.29 2.01 -5.42
CA LYS A 92 -11.30 1.19 -6.10
C LYS A 92 -11.70 1.78 -7.46
N TRP A 93 -11.82 3.10 -7.54
CA TRP A 93 -12.16 3.80 -8.78
C TRP A 93 -11.04 3.68 -9.82
N ILE A 94 -9.77 3.79 -9.41
CA ILE A 94 -8.63 3.54 -10.30
C ILE A 94 -8.60 2.07 -10.77
N ALA A 95 -8.87 1.12 -9.88
CA ALA A 95 -8.92 -0.30 -10.24
C ALA A 95 -10.08 -0.63 -11.21
N GLU A 96 -11.22 0.05 -11.08
CA GLU A 96 -12.32 -0.01 -12.06
C GLU A 96 -11.90 0.56 -13.42
N LYS A 97 -11.27 1.74 -13.44
CA LYS A 97 -10.74 2.35 -14.66
C LYS A 97 -9.68 1.49 -15.34
N ARG A 98 -8.77 0.89 -14.57
CA ARG A 98 -7.76 -0.05 -15.09
C ARG A 98 -8.41 -1.20 -15.86
N ARG A 99 -9.42 -1.84 -15.24
CA ARG A 99 -10.17 -2.94 -15.85
C ARG A 99 -10.94 -2.50 -17.09
N ALA A 100 -11.60 -1.34 -17.04
CA ALA A 100 -12.33 -0.79 -18.18
C ALA A 100 -11.41 -0.48 -19.37
N LEU A 101 -10.15 -0.11 -19.11
CA LEU A 101 -9.13 0.15 -20.12
C LEU A 101 -8.39 -1.12 -20.59
N GLY A 102 -8.80 -2.30 -20.15
CA GLY A 102 -8.25 -3.59 -20.61
C GLY A 102 -6.93 -4.01 -19.94
N PHE A 103 -6.48 -3.29 -18.91
CA PHE A 103 -5.27 -3.69 -18.18
C PHE A 103 -5.60 -4.76 -17.14
N ALA A 104 -4.77 -5.79 -17.07
CA ALA A 104 -4.85 -6.78 -16.02
C ALA A 104 -4.71 -6.11 -14.65
N SER A 105 -5.59 -6.47 -13.71
CA SER A 105 -5.44 -6.08 -12.32
C SER A 105 -4.12 -6.64 -11.82
N ARG A 106 -3.13 -5.78 -11.57
CA ARG A 106 -1.94 -6.21 -10.83
C ARG A 106 -2.44 -6.58 -9.45
N LYS A 107 -2.50 -7.89 -9.15
CA LYS A 107 -2.72 -8.35 -7.78
C LYS A 107 -1.78 -7.55 -6.88
N GLY A 108 -2.29 -7.13 -5.72
CA GLY A 108 -1.52 -6.35 -4.75
C GLY A 108 -0.18 -7.01 -4.42
N ARG A 109 0.66 -6.30 -3.65
CA ARG A 109 2.03 -6.67 -3.25
C ARG A 109 2.32 -8.17 -3.44
N PRO A 110 3.32 -8.56 -4.26
CA PRO A 110 3.61 -9.97 -4.50
C PRO A 110 3.63 -10.69 -3.16
N ARG A 111 2.86 -11.79 -3.06
CA ARG A 111 2.78 -12.59 -1.84
C ARG A 111 4.23 -12.97 -1.53
N VAL A 112 4.72 -12.53 -0.37
CA VAL A 112 6.01 -13.03 0.10
C VAL A 112 5.73 -14.48 0.45
N GLU A 113 6.18 -15.38 -0.42
CA GLU A 113 6.12 -16.81 -0.22
C GLU A 113 7.40 -17.18 0.53
N ARG A 114 7.24 -17.64 1.78
CA ARG A 114 8.30 -18.27 2.56
C ARG A 114 7.83 -19.68 2.89
N SER A 115 8.77 -20.61 2.95
CA SER A 115 8.44 -21.97 3.35
C SER A 115 8.00 -21.97 4.82
N ALA A 116 7.18 -22.95 5.21
CA ALA A 116 6.84 -23.15 6.62
C ALA A 116 8.10 -23.39 7.48
N GLU A 117 9.10 -24.04 6.90
CA GLU A 117 10.40 -24.31 7.52
C GLU A 117 11.20 -23.02 7.81
N ASP A 118 11.24 -22.07 6.88
CA ASP A 118 11.91 -20.77 7.08
C ASP A 118 11.26 -19.98 8.23
N VAL A 119 9.93 -20.02 8.32
CA VAL A 119 9.14 -19.34 9.36
C VAL A 119 9.38 -20.00 10.72
N ALA A 120 9.43 -21.34 10.75
CA ALA A 120 9.74 -22.14 11.94
C ALA A 120 11.14 -21.85 12.47
N GLN A 121 12.13 -21.90 11.57
CA GLN A 121 13.51 -21.69 11.91
C GLN A 121 13.76 -20.25 12.39
N ALA A 122 13.12 -19.26 11.76
CA ALA A 122 13.20 -17.87 12.21
C ALA A 122 12.58 -17.69 13.60
N LEU A 123 11.43 -18.32 13.88
CA LEU A 123 10.80 -18.26 15.20
C LEU A 123 11.66 -18.93 16.28
N HIS A 124 12.18 -20.12 15.98
CA HIS A 124 13.06 -20.86 16.88
C HIS A 124 14.37 -20.09 17.13
N ALA A 125 14.97 -19.50 16.11
CA ALA A 125 16.23 -18.74 16.24
C ALA A 125 16.07 -17.43 17.01
N ALA A 126 14.95 -16.72 16.82
CA ALA A 126 14.70 -15.44 17.46
C ALA A 126 14.05 -15.53 18.84
N GLY A 127 13.39 -16.66 19.15
CA GLY A 127 12.59 -16.84 20.36
C GLY A 127 11.40 -15.88 20.47
N SER A 128 11.11 -15.10 19.43
CA SER A 128 10.07 -14.08 19.40
C SER A 128 9.58 -13.82 17.98
N PHE A 129 8.29 -13.51 17.82
CA PHE A 129 7.69 -13.14 16.52
C PHE A 129 8.31 -11.87 15.93
N VAL A 130 8.72 -10.95 16.79
CA VAL A 130 9.38 -9.70 16.38
C VAL A 130 10.73 -10.00 15.77
N GLY A 131 11.60 -10.70 16.51
CA GLY A 131 12.91 -11.05 16.01
C GLY A 131 12.84 -11.97 14.79
N ALA A 132 11.85 -12.87 14.72
CA ALA A 132 11.66 -13.74 13.57
C ALA A 132 11.23 -12.96 12.31
N ALA A 133 10.35 -11.97 12.46
CA ALA A 133 9.97 -11.07 11.37
C ALA A 133 11.15 -10.23 10.89
N ASP A 134 11.98 -9.74 11.83
CA ASP A 134 13.18 -8.98 11.54
C ASP A 134 14.25 -9.84 10.85
N LEU A 135 14.45 -11.09 11.28
CA LEU A 135 15.33 -12.07 10.63
C LEU A 135 14.91 -12.36 9.19
N LEU A 136 13.60 -12.45 8.92
CA LEU A 136 13.07 -12.66 7.58
C LEU A 136 12.89 -11.36 6.77
N SER A 137 13.27 -10.21 7.33
CA SER A 137 13.08 -8.88 6.73
C SER A 137 11.66 -8.64 6.22
N ILE A 138 10.65 -9.11 6.98
CA ILE A 138 9.22 -8.94 6.68
C ILE A 138 8.52 -8.24 7.83
N ASN A 139 7.38 -7.61 7.55
CA ASN A 139 6.61 -6.99 8.63
C ASN A 139 5.95 -8.06 9.52
N ARG A 140 5.73 -7.71 10.79
CA ARG A 140 5.17 -8.61 11.81
C ARG A 140 3.79 -9.17 11.44
N LYS A 141 2.95 -8.39 10.74
CA LYS A 141 1.64 -8.84 10.22
C LYS A 141 1.78 -9.92 9.14
N THR A 142 2.80 -9.80 8.29
CA THR A 142 3.12 -10.78 7.24
C THR A 142 3.68 -12.05 7.86
N PHE A 143 4.57 -11.92 8.86
CA PHE A 143 5.11 -13.06 9.59
C PHE A 143 4.01 -13.84 10.33
N LYS A 144 3.14 -13.15 11.09
CA LYS A 144 2.02 -13.79 11.80
C LYS A 144 1.14 -14.62 10.85
N ARG A 145 0.75 -14.02 9.72
CA ARG A 145 -0.03 -14.73 8.69
C ARG A 145 0.70 -15.97 8.15
N LEU A 146 2.01 -15.87 7.87
CA LEU A 146 2.79 -17.01 7.38
C LEU A 146 2.94 -18.11 8.43
N HIS A 147 3.05 -17.74 9.70
CA HIS A 147 3.08 -18.67 10.83
C HIS A 147 1.74 -19.40 10.99
N ASP A 148 0.62 -18.66 10.94
CA ASP A 148 -0.72 -19.25 11.04
C ASP A 148 -1.00 -20.17 9.83
N GLU A 149 -0.63 -19.75 8.61
CA GLU A 149 -0.69 -20.58 7.40
C GLU A 149 0.17 -21.86 7.54
N ALA A 150 1.32 -21.81 8.21
CA ALA A 150 2.18 -22.97 8.45
C ALA A 150 1.57 -23.97 9.46
N LEU A 151 0.91 -23.47 10.51
CA LEU A 151 0.19 -24.30 11.48
C LEU A 151 -1.02 -24.99 10.85
N ASP A 152 -1.78 -24.28 10.02
CA ASP A 152 -2.94 -24.83 9.31
C ASP A 152 -2.55 -25.93 8.31
N CYS A 153 -1.33 -25.88 7.77
CA CYS A 153 -0.76 -26.94 6.93
C CYS A 153 -0.22 -28.14 7.73
N GLY A 154 -0.38 -28.17 9.05
CA GLY A 154 0.05 -29.28 9.91
C GLY A 154 1.56 -29.34 10.14
N PHE A 155 2.28 -28.24 9.95
CA PHE A 155 3.71 -28.17 10.27
C PHE A 155 3.88 -28.11 11.79
N ASP A 156 4.33 -29.22 12.38
CA ASP A 156 4.60 -29.31 13.82
C ASP A 156 5.87 -28.53 14.16
N MET A 157 5.67 -27.31 14.64
CA MET A 157 6.71 -26.39 15.11
C MET A 157 7.39 -26.85 16.42
N GLY A 158 6.93 -27.97 17.01
CA GLY A 158 7.31 -28.44 18.35
C GLY A 158 8.19 -29.69 18.40
N SER A 159 8.61 -30.28 17.27
CA SER A 159 9.37 -31.55 17.34
C SER A 159 10.89 -31.35 17.44
N ASP A 160 11.40 -31.78 18.58
CA ASP A 160 12.81 -32.01 18.90
C ASP A 160 13.40 -33.04 17.91
N ARG A 161 13.95 -32.59 16.78
CA ARG A 161 14.70 -33.44 15.85
C ARG A 161 16.08 -32.86 15.52
N PRO A 162 17.14 -33.68 15.49
CA PRO A 162 18.46 -33.24 15.07
C PRO A 162 18.48 -32.92 13.57
N ARG A 163 19.11 -31.79 13.26
CA ARG A 163 19.37 -31.20 11.93
C ARG A 163 19.84 -32.20 10.86
N PRO A 164 19.49 -32.01 9.58
CA PRO A 164 20.46 -32.09 8.50
C PRO A 164 21.10 -30.71 8.30
N ALA A 165 22.43 -30.69 8.17
CA ALA A 165 23.17 -29.48 7.84
C ALA A 165 22.83 -29.07 6.40
N VAL A 166 22.13 -27.95 6.25
CA VAL A 166 22.05 -27.24 4.97
C VAL A 166 22.80 -25.92 5.14
N GLU A 167 23.81 -25.75 4.31
CA GLU A 167 24.69 -24.57 4.25
C GLU A 167 23.86 -23.32 3.91
N LEU A 168 23.54 -22.52 4.93
CA LEU A 168 23.15 -21.13 4.76
C LEU A 168 24.42 -20.34 4.46
N THR A 169 24.49 -19.79 3.26
CA THR A 169 25.57 -18.97 2.70
C THR A 169 25.66 -17.59 3.37
N ASP A 170 25.87 -17.54 4.69
CA ASP A 170 26.45 -16.39 5.36
C ASP A 170 26.98 -16.78 6.75
N ALA A 171 28.16 -17.40 6.77
CA ALA A 171 28.75 -18.01 7.97
C ALA A 171 29.09 -16.97 9.06
N GLU A 172 29.23 -15.69 8.73
CA GLU A 172 29.65 -14.65 9.68
C GLU A 172 28.51 -14.17 10.59
N GLY A 173 27.26 -14.13 10.10
CA GLY A 173 26.09 -13.76 10.91
C GLY A 173 25.76 -14.80 11.98
N LEU A 174 25.98 -16.07 11.66
CA LEU A 174 25.60 -17.22 12.49
C LEU A 174 26.52 -17.41 13.71
N VAL A 175 27.80 -17.03 13.58
CA VAL A 175 28.77 -17.07 14.70
C VAL A 175 28.47 -15.99 15.75
N ARG A 176 28.05 -14.80 15.32
CA ARG A 176 27.60 -13.73 16.24
C ARG A 176 26.30 -14.10 16.95
N ALA A 177 25.36 -14.73 16.24
CA ALA A 177 24.08 -15.16 16.81
C ALA A 177 24.22 -16.28 17.84
N ARG A 178 25.09 -17.29 17.59
CA ARG A 178 25.38 -18.36 18.57
C ARG A 178 25.97 -17.83 19.86
N SER A 179 26.88 -16.86 19.77
CA SER A 179 27.52 -16.25 20.95
C SER A 179 26.54 -15.41 21.80
N ALA A 180 25.45 -14.94 21.21
CA ALA A 180 24.40 -14.21 21.91
C ALA A 180 23.35 -15.15 22.55
N ALA A 181 23.04 -16.27 21.89
CA ALA A 181 22.07 -17.26 22.38
C ALA A 181 22.58 -18.04 23.62
N ASP A 182 23.89 -18.31 23.72
CA ASP A 182 24.47 -18.96 24.92
C ASP A 182 24.38 -18.10 26.19
N ARG A 183 24.07 -16.81 26.07
CA ARG A 183 23.91 -15.89 27.21
C ARG A 183 22.49 -15.80 27.76
N VAL A 184 21.48 -16.27 27.02
CA VAL A 184 20.07 -16.14 27.41
C VAL A 184 19.49 -17.54 27.47
N GLY A 185 19.61 -18.16 28.64
CA GLY A 185 19.22 -19.55 28.88
C GLY A 185 17.85 -19.91 28.30
N THR A 186 17.79 -21.08 27.68
CA THR A 186 16.60 -21.71 27.11
C THR A 186 15.50 -21.84 28.15
N LYS A 187 14.43 -21.05 28.03
CA LYS A 187 13.16 -21.34 28.69
C LYS A 187 12.18 -21.86 27.64
N THR A 188 11.91 -23.15 27.71
CA THR A 188 10.89 -23.86 26.95
C THR A 188 9.51 -23.57 27.56
N GLY A 189 8.62 -23.00 26.74
CA GLY A 189 7.18 -22.93 26.97
C GLY A 189 6.68 -21.55 27.42
N TYR A 190 5.96 -20.86 26.52
CA TYR A 190 5.11 -19.73 26.89
C TYR A 190 3.65 -20.17 26.96
N SER A 191 2.96 -19.73 28.00
CA SER A 191 1.54 -19.97 28.22
C SER A 191 0.69 -19.17 27.22
N SER A 192 -0.47 -19.71 26.81
CA SER A 192 -1.43 -19.01 25.95
C SER A 192 -1.90 -17.67 26.54
N HIS A 193 -1.77 -17.48 27.86
CA HIS A 193 -2.03 -16.21 28.54
C HIS A 193 -0.94 -15.17 28.27
N GLU A 194 0.34 -15.57 28.23
CA GLU A 194 1.47 -14.68 27.93
C GLU A 194 1.41 -14.17 26.49
N MET A 195 0.98 -15.03 25.55
CA MET A 195 0.73 -14.64 24.16
C MET A 195 -0.38 -13.59 24.04
N LYS A 196 -1.44 -13.69 24.87
CA LYS A 196 -2.56 -12.74 24.82
C LYS A 196 -2.18 -11.36 25.34
N THR A 197 -1.48 -11.29 26.48
CA THR A 197 -0.93 -10.02 27.00
C THR A 197 0.02 -9.35 26.02
N PHE A 198 0.79 -10.12 25.25
CA PHE A 198 1.68 -9.56 24.22
C PHE A 198 0.92 -8.95 23.01
N PHE A 199 -0.29 -9.43 22.70
CA PHE A 199 -1.12 -8.86 21.64
C PHE A 199 -1.93 -7.64 22.11
N ASP A 200 -2.29 -7.57 23.39
CA ASP A 200 -3.15 -6.52 23.96
C ASP A 200 -2.36 -5.27 24.44
N ASP A 201 -1.12 -5.43 24.94
CA ASP A 201 -0.33 -4.29 25.43
C ASP A 201 0.50 -3.63 24.31
N GLY A 202 -0.10 -2.61 23.69
CA GLY A 202 0.65 -1.54 23.00
C GLY A 202 0.32 -1.32 21.53
N TRP A 203 -0.89 -0.85 21.24
CA TRP A 203 -1.25 -0.34 19.90
C TRP A 203 -1.94 1.02 20.00
N GLU A 204 -1.22 2.03 20.50
CA GLU A 204 -1.47 3.41 20.03
C GLU A 204 -0.82 3.56 18.65
N ASP A 205 -1.61 4.12 17.74
CA ASP A 205 -1.26 4.39 16.36
C ASP A 205 0.09 5.09 16.22
N SER A 206 0.87 4.66 15.22
CA SER A 206 1.82 5.53 14.56
C SER A 206 2.04 5.11 13.11
N SER A 207 1.31 5.82 12.24
CA SER A 207 1.63 6.26 10.86
C SER A 207 1.62 5.23 9.71
#